data_AF-A0A960R1X9-F1
#
_entry.id   AF-A0A960R1X9-F1
#
_cell.length_a   1.000
_cell.length_b   1.000
_cell.length_c   1.000
_cell.angle_alpha   90.00
_cell.angle_beta   90.00
_cell.angle_gamma   90.00
#
_symmetry.space_group_name_H-M   'P 1'
#
loop_
_entity.id
_entity.type
_entity.pdbx_description
1 polymer ?
#
loop_
_entity_poly.entity_id
_entity_poly.type
_entity_poly.pdbx_seq_one_letter_code
_entity_poly.pdbx_strand_id
1 'polypeptide(L)'
;MKRTIYHYSRPFKGGVREGLLLHYKSENRREGWGEVAPLPGFSQESLSEALSALISGDHTRFPSTAWGVAAALLDLKSPLDIPSIPVRTLHEDKIKIGHLSLEKALALFKEKKGSGVDMNRQWSLDEALSFAKAFPHLDYFEEPLKEGIGAEHFHYPVALDESLREKTLPPYPNIKMYVIKPTLLGYPLPSIRKGVDFILSSSYESELGIYQIAKLAYRLKLPLLPMGLGTCHLFEDSLFEEEPMIKNGHLHFPQKWKLKKDKVQVAHDECI
;
A
#
# COMPACT_ATOMS: atom_id res chain seq x y z
N MET A 1 -9.93 -22.32 -17.60
CA MET A 1 -9.70 -21.77 -16.24
C MET A 1 -10.94 -20.98 -15.83
N LYS A 2 -11.50 -21.15 -14.63
CA LYS A 2 -12.65 -20.36 -14.19
C LYS A 2 -12.18 -19.11 -13.41
N ARG A 3 -12.79 -17.96 -13.65
CA ARG A 3 -12.58 -16.73 -12.88
C ARG A 3 -13.90 -16.21 -12.32
N THR A 4 -13.94 -15.99 -11.02
CA THR A 4 -15.04 -15.30 -10.35
C THR A 4 -14.53 -13.99 -9.76
N ILE A 5 -15.28 -12.91 -9.95
CA ILE A 5 -15.01 -11.59 -9.39
C ILE A 5 -16.07 -11.30 -8.33
N TYR A 6 -15.62 -11.07 -7.11
CA TYR A 6 -16.47 -10.67 -5.99
C TYR A 6 -16.33 -9.18 -5.74
N HIS A 7 -17.42 -8.46 -5.51
CA HIS A 7 -17.41 -7.10 -4.97
C HIS A 7 -17.59 -7.16 -3.45
N TYR A 8 -16.86 -6.32 -2.73
CA TYR A 8 -17.08 -6.06 -1.31
C TYR A 8 -17.19 -4.57 -1.04
N SER A 9 -17.91 -4.24 0.02
CA SER A 9 -18.04 -2.89 0.58
C SER A 9 -18.11 -3.04 2.09
N ARG A 10 -17.21 -2.37 2.81
CA ARG A 10 -17.11 -2.54 4.27
C ARG A 10 -16.78 -1.24 5.00
N PRO A 11 -17.20 -1.11 6.28
CA PRO A 11 -16.86 0.05 7.09
C PRO A 11 -15.35 0.19 7.28
N PHE A 12 -14.88 1.43 7.20
CA PHE A 12 -13.49 1.80 7.36
C PHE A 12 -13.42 3.10 8.18
N LYS A 13 -12.40 3.25 9.02
CA LYS A 13 -12.20 4.48 9.78
C LYS A 13 -12.00 5.66 8.82
N GLY A 14 -13.06 6.46 8.64
CA GLY A 14 -13.10 7.55 7.66
C GLY A 14 -14.07 7.34 6.49
N GLY A 15 -14.91 6.31 6.51
CA GLY A 15 -16.00 6.12 5.55
C GLY A 15 -16.25 4.65 5.21
N VAL A 16 -16.23 4.34 3.92
CA VAL A 16 -16.44 2.99 3.38
C VAL A 16 -15.28 2.65 2.46
N ARG A 17 -14.84 1.40 2.52
CA ARG A 17 -13.83 0.86 1.63
C ARG A 17 -14.43 -0.23 0.76
N GLU A 18 -14.30 -0.05 -0.54
CA GLU A 18 -14.81 -0.98 -1.54
C GLU A 18 -13.68 -1.55 -2.39
N GLY A 19 -13.89 -2.75 -2.93
CA GLY A 19 -12.91 -3.40 -3.81
C GLY A 19 -13.47 -4.67 -4.44
N LEU A 20 -12.61 -5.34 -5.21
CA LEU A 20 -12.92 -6.60 -5.88
C LEU A 20 -11.95 -7.69 -5.43
N LEU A 21 -12.47 -8.89 -5.16
CA LEU A 21 -11.66 -10.09 -4.99
C LEU A 21 -11.72 -10.91 -6.27
N LEU A 22 -10.57 -11.30 -6.79
CA LEU A 22 -10.44 -12.17 -7.96
C LEU A 22 -10.16 -13.59 -7.49
N HIS A 23 -10.97 -14.54 -7.93
CA HIS A 23 -10.76 -15.96 -7.66
C HIS A 23 -10.58 -16.73 -8.95
N TYR A 24 -9.37 -17.20 -9.20
CA TYR A 24 -9.05 -18.06 -10.33
C TYR A 24 -9.00 -19.51 -9.87
N LYS A 25 -9.67 -20.39 -10.62
CA LYS A 25 -9.62 -21.85 -10.45
C LYS A 25 -9.13 -22.49 -11.74
N SER A 26 -7.99 -23.18 -11.68
CA SER A 26 -7.51 -23.98 -12.80
C SER A 26 -8.17 -25.36 -12.82
N GLU A 27 -8.08 -26.02 -13.97
CA GLU A 27 -8.59 -27.39 -14.17
C GLU A 27 -7.91 -28.41 -13.25
N ASN A 28 -6.63 -28.18 -12.89
CA ASN A 28 -5.90 -29.01 -11.95
C ASN A 28 -6.18 -28.69 -10.47
N ARG A 29 -7.31 -28.04 -10.17
CA ARG A 29 -7.78 -27.68 -8.81
C ARG A 29 -6.83 -26.76 -8.02
N ARG A 30 -5.95 -26.02 -8.70
CA ARG A 30 -5.22 -24.91 -8.06
C ARG A 30 -6.09 -23.67 -8.04
N GLU A 31 -5.90 -22.87 -7.01
CA GLU A 31 -6.61 -21.62 -6.84
C GLU A 31 -5.62 -20.46 -6.72
N GLY A 32 -5.98 -19.31 -7.27
CA GLY A 32 -5.24 -18.07 -7.14
C GLY A 32 -6.18 -16.94 -6.76
N TRP A 33 -5.75 -16.13 -5.81
CA TRP A 33 -6.57 -15.04 -5.27
C TRP A 33 -5.86 -13.71 -5.48
N GLY A 34 -6.62 -12.71 -5.92
CA GLY A 34 -6.19 -11.33 -6.21
C GLY A 34 -7.11 -10.32 -5.52
N GLU A 35 -6.61 -9.15 -5.17
CA GLU A 35 -7.45 -8.02 -4.77
C GLU A 35 -7.21 -6.81 -5.69
N VAL A 36 -8.31 -6.19 -6.12
CA VAL A 36 -8.33 -4.94 -6.87
C VAL A 36 -9.08 -3.92 -6.03
N ALA A 37 -8.35 -3.03 -5.38
CA ALA A 37 -8.90 -2.07 -4.44
C ALA A 37 -8.44 -0.65 -4.81
N PRO A 38 -8.95 -0.02 -5.86
CA PRO A 38 -8.60 1.37 -6.18
C PRO A 38 -8.95 2.29 -5.00
N LEU A 39 -8.06 3.22 -4.66
CA LEU A 39 -8.22 4.15 -3.54
C LEU A 39 -8.76 5.50 -4.05
N PRO A 40 -9.99 5.91 -3.69
CA PRO A 40 -10.56 7.17 -4.15
C PRO A 40 -9.66 8.38 -3.86
N GLY A 41 -9.45 9.23 -4.87
CA GLY A 41 -8.57 10.41 -4.79
C GLY A 41 -7.08 10.12 -4.99
N PHE A 42 -6.66 8.86 -5.05
CA PHE A 42 -5.25 8.46 -5.22
C PHE A 42 -5.02 7.50 -6.40
N SER A 43 -5.93 6.57 -6.64
CA SER A 43 -5.92 5.70 -7.81
C SER A 43 -6.28 6.47 -9.08
N GLN A 44 -5.82 5.97 -10.23
CA GLN A 44 -6.12 6.55 -11.54
C GLN A 44 -7.54 6.22 -12.01
N GLU A 45 -8.10 5.16 -11.45
CA GLU A 45 -9.36 4.54 -11.80
C GLU A 45 -10.33 4.50 -10.61
N SER A 46 -11.61 4.57 -10.94
CA SER A 46 -12.70 4.20 -10.04
C SER A 46 -12.88 2.68 -9.99
N LEU A 47 -13.64 2.21 -8.99
CA LEU A 47 -13.99 0.80 -8.86
C LEU A 47 -14.77 0.26 -10.07
N SER A 48 -15.66 1.07 -10.65
CA SER A 48 -16.45 0.69 -11.83
C SER A 48 -15.59 0.59 -13.09
N GLU A 49 -14.62 1.50 -13.27
CA GLU A 49 -13.63 1.42 -14.35
C GLU A 49 -12.74 0.19 -14.19
N ALA A 50 -12.28 -0.10 -12.97
CA ALA A 50 -11.50 -1.30 -12.66
C ALA A 50 -12.29 -2.58 -12.99
N LEU A 51 -13.57 -2.68 -12.59
CA LEU A 51 -14.44 -3.80 -12.91
C LEU A 51 -14.64 -3.95 -14.43
N SER A 52 -14.90 -2.84 -15.13
CA SER A 52 -15.08 -2.83 -16.59
C SER A 52 -13.82 -3.33 -17.30
N ALA A 53 -12.63 -2.86 -16.89
CA ALA A 53 -11.35 -3.31 -17.43
C ALA A 53 -11.08 -4.80 -17.17
N LEU A 54 -11.48 -5.32 -16.00
CA LEU A 54 -11.38 -6.75 -15.72
C LEU A 54 -12.28 -7.56 -16.65
N ILE A 55 -13.55 -7.18 -16.79
CA ILE A 55 -14.54 -7.88 -17.63
C ILE A 55 -14.14 -7.86 -19.10
N SER A 56 -13.62 -6.74 -19.61
CA SER A 56 -13.15 -6.64 -21.00
C SER A 56 -11.84 -7.39 -21.27
N GLY A 57 -11.17 -7.88 -20.22
CA GLY A 57 -9.87 -8.54 -20.31
C GLY A 57 -8.67 -7.59 -20.33
N ASP A 58 -8.90 -6.27 -20.39
CA ASP A 58 -7.88 -5.21 -20.37
C ASP A 58 -7.36 -4.92 -18.95
N HIS A 59 -6.96 -5.97 -18.25
CA HIS A 59 -6.55 -5.92 -16.85
C HIS A 59 -5.26 -5.12 -16.61
N THR A 60 -4.48 -4.83 -17.65
CA THR A 60 -3.26 -4.00 -17.54
C THR A 60 -3.53 -2.51 -17.68
N ARG A 61 -4.78 -2.12 -18.02
CA ARG A 61 -5.16 -0.72 -18.22
C ARG A 61 -4.92 0.15 -17.01
N PHE A 62 -5.19 -0.38 -15.81
CA PHE A 62 -5.11 0.37 -14.57
C PHE A 62 -4.17 -0.29 -13.56
N PRO A 63 -3.53 0.51 -12.67
CA PRO A 63 -2.63 -0.02 -11.66
C PRO A 63 -3.24 -1.10 -10.77
N SER A 64 -4.43 -0.86 -10.20
CA SER A 64 -4.98 -1.82 -9.23
C SER A 64 -5.41 -3.11 -9.91
N THR A 65 -5.92 -3.07 -11.15
CA THR A 65 -6.27 -4.26 -11.93
C THR A 65 -5.03 -5.05 -12.32
N ALA A 66 -3.97 -4.37 -12.74
CA ALA A 66 -2.71 -5.02 -13.12
C ALA A 66 -2.10 -5.75 -11.93
N TRP A 67 -2.07 -5.09 -10.76
CA TRP A 67 -1.59 -5.69 -9.52
C TRP A 67 -2.48 -6.86 -9.07
N GLY A 68 -3.80 -6.68 -8.96
CA GLY A 68 -4.69 -7.71 -8.45
C GLY A 68 -4.69 -8.98 -9.31
N VAL A 69 -4.65 -8.84 -10.64
CA VAL A 69 -4.51 -10.00 -11.54
C VAL A 69 -3.14 -10.64 -11.41
N ALA A 70 -2.05 -9.86 -11.36
CA ALA A 70 -0.71 -10.41 -11.19
C ALA A 70 -0.58 -11.18 -9.88
N ALA A 71 -1.10 -10.66 -8.77
CA ALA A 71 -1.11 -11.32 -7.47
C ALA A 71 -1.85 -12.67 -7.54
N ALA A 72 -3.04 -12.70 -8.15
CA ALA A 72 -3.80 -13.93 -8.33
C ALA A 72 -3.06 -14.98 -9.16
N LEU A 73 -2.46 -14.56 -10.27
CA LEU A 73 -1.73 -15.46 -11.15
C LEU A 73 -0.42 -15.96 -10.53
N LEU A 74 0.25 -15.14 -9.72
CA LEU A 74 1.43 -15.56 -8.95
C LEU A 74 1.05 -16.65 -7.94
N ASP A 75 -0.05 -16.47 -7.20
CA ASP A 75 -0.54 -17.46 -6.25
C ASP A 75 -1.04 -18.74 -6.94
N LEU A 76 -1.69 -18.62 -8.10
CA LEU A 76 -2.12 -19.78 -8.89
C LEU A 76 -0.94 -20.61 -9.39
N LYS A 77 0.09 -19.93 -9.92
CA LYS A 77 1.27 -20.58 -10.54
C LYS A 77 2.22 -21.15 -9.49
N SER A 78 2.48 -20.38 -8.44
CA SER A 78 3.39 -20.70 -7.34
C SER A 78 2.74 -20.32 -6.01
N PRO A 79 1.87 -21.20 -5.48
CA PRO A 79 1.29 -21.03 -4.14
C PRO A 79 2.41 -20.82 -3.13
N LEU A 80 2.20 -19.88 -2.22
CA LEU A 80 3.19 -19.50 -1.23
C LEU A 80 2.47 -19.14 0.06
N ASP A 81 2.83 -19.83 1.13
CA ASP A 81 2.56 -19.39 2.49
C ASP A 81 3.82 -18.76 3.05
N ILE A 82 3.65 -17.69 3.81
CA ILE A 82 4.76 -16.94 4.40
C ILE A 82 4.61 -16.90 5.92
N PRO A 83 5.73 -16.80 6.66
CA PRO A 83 5.68 -16.45 8.08
C PRO A 83 5.13 -15.02 8.25
N SER A 84 4.99 -14.62 9.51
CA SER A 84 4.70 -13.21 9.83
C SER A 84 5.80 -12.29 9.32
N ILE A 85 5.41 -11.08 8.91
CA ILE A 85 6.34 -10.05 8.40
C ILE A 85 6.43 -8.87 9.38
N PRO A 86 7.60 -8.27 9.60
CA PRO A 86 7.68 -7.03 10.38
C PRO A 86 6.89 -5.92 9.69
N VAL A 87 6.11 -5.18 10.46
CA VAL A 87 5.27 -4.09 9.97
C VAL A 87 5.41 -2.84 10.82
N ARG A 88 5.28 -1.68 10.18
CA ARG A 88 5.06 -0.40 10.86
C ARG A 88 3.58 -0.32 11.21
N THR A 89 3.26 -0.13 12.48
CA THR A 89 1.91 0.24 12.91
C THR A 89 1.72 1.73 12.67
N LEU A 90 0.61 2.11 12.02
CA LEU A 90 0.20 3.51 12.00
C LEU A 90 0.09 3.98 13.46
N HIS A 91 0.66 5.16 13.75
CA HIS A 91 0.69 5.82 15.06
C HIS A 91 1.87 5.56 16.00
N GLU A 92 2.71 4.53 15.81
CA GLU A 92 3.90 4.31 16.65
C GLU A 92 5.19 4.76 15.94
N ASP A 93 5.35 4.48 14.64
CA ASP A 93 6.62 4.73 13.93
C ASP A 93 6.62 5.94 12.97
N LYS A 94 5.46 6.24 12.37
CA LYS A 94 5.27 7.29 11.36
C LYS A 94 4.15 8.24 11.78
N ILE A 95 4.46 9.53 11.91
CA ILE A 95 3.50 10.56 12.33
C ILE A 95 3.18 11.45 11.13
N LYS A 96 1.90 11.58 10.81
CA LYS A 96 1.43 12.49 9.76
C LYS A 96 1.36 13.91 10.29
N ILE A 97 2.10 14.82 9.67
CA ILE A 97 2.18 16.24 10.03
C ILE A 97 1.82 17.17 8.87
N GLY A 98 1.69 16.66 7.64
CA GLY A 98 1.40 17.49 6.46
C GLY A 98 0.17 18.38 6.60
N HIS A 99 -0.86 17.91 7.31
CA HIS A 99 -2.11 18.63 7.57
C HIS A 99 -2.00 19.70 8.69
N LEU A 100 -0.87 19.79 9.37
CA LEU A 100 -0.64 20.73 10.47
C LEU A 100 0.16 21.94 9.99
N SER A 101 0.01 23.07 10.68
CA SER A 101 0.96 24.18 10.55
C SER A 101 2.32 23.79 11.16
N LEU A 102 3.38 24.47 10.72
CA LEU A 102 4.74 24.28 11.26
C LEU A 102 4.77 24.33 12.80
N GLU A 103 4.14 25.35 13.40
CA GLU A 103 4.08 25.51 14.85
C GLU A 103 3.45 24.30 15.55
N LYS A 104 2.30 23.82 15.05
CA LYS A 104 1.59 22.66 15.61
C LYS A 104 2.37 21.38 15.44
N ALA A 105 3.01 21.19 14.29
CA ALA A 105 3.86 20.03 14.05
C ALA A 105 5.08 20.01 14.99
N LEU A 106 5.76 21.15 15.18
CA LEU A 106 6.87 21.28 16.13
C LEU A 106 6.44 20.95 17.56
N ALA A 107 5.26 21.42 17.98
CA ALA A 107 4.71 21.10 19.31
C ALA A 107 4.41 19.60 19.45
N LEU A 108 3.71 19.00 18.49
CA LEU A 108 3.38 17.58 18.49
C LEU A 108 4.64 16.70 18.59
N PHE A 109 5.68 17.02 17.81
CA PHE A 109 6.88 16.21 17.72
C PHE A 109 7.85 16.37 18.91
N LYS A 110 7.68 17.43 19.72
CA LYS A 110 8.38 17.55 21.01
C LYS A 110 7.84 16.57 22.05
N GLU A 111 6.54 16.29 22.00
CA GLU A 111 5.87 15.40 22.94
C GLU A 111 5.91 13.94 22.48
N LYS A 112 5.79 13.72 21.16
CA LYS A 112 5.73 12.39 20.56
C LYS A 112 7.00 12.10 19.76
N LYS A 113 7.71 11.04 20.15
CA LYS A 113 8.86 10.53 19.39
C LYS A 113 8.38 9.59 18.29
N GLY A 114 9.02 9.68 17.13
CA GLY A 114 8.80 8.79 15.98
C GLY A 114 10.10 8.62 15.20
N SER A 115 10.18 7.59 14.36
CA SER A 115 11.36 7.35 13.52
C SER A 115 11.34 8.19 12.25
N GLY A 116 10.15 8.53 11.73
CA GLY A 116 9.99 9.40 10.58
C GLY A 116 8.64 10.14 10.56
N VAL A 117 8.51 11.05 9.60
CA VAL A 117 7.31 11.90 9.42
C VAL A 117 6.72 11.77 8.02
N ASP A 118 5.41 11.95 7.93
CA ASP A 118 4.68 12.11 6.67
C ASP A 118 4.21 13.55 6.51
N MET A 119 4.72 14.21 5.48
CA MET A 119 4.39 15.60 5.17
C MET A 119 3.40 15.70 4.00
N ASN A 120 3.06 14.58 3.34
CA ASN A 120 2.04 14.45 2.30
C ASN A 120 2.06 15.59 1.25
N ARG A 121 3.25 16.07 0.89
CA ARG A 121 3.48 17.12 -0.12
C ARG A 121 2.81 18.45 0.18
N GLN A 122 2.63 18.79 1.45
CA GLN A 122 1.85 19.96 1.84
C GLN A 122 2.68 21.21 2.15
N TRP A 123 3.99 21.08 2.36
CA TRP A 123 4.78 22.16 2.94
C TRP A 123 5.66 22.88 1.92
N SER A 124 5.96 24.15 2.19
CA SER A 124 7.00 24.88 1.48
C SER A 124 8.40 24.42 1.90
N LEU A 125 9.41 24.78 1.10
CA LEU A 125 10.81 24.48 1.42
C LEU A 125 11.22 25.07 2.78
N ASP A 126 10.85 26.32 3.08
CA ASP A 126 11.21 27.00 4.32
C ASP A 126 10.58 26.33 5.54
N GLU A 127 9.30 25.95 5.45
CA GLU A 127 8.62 25.23 6.53
C GLU A 127 9.26 23.86 6.77
N ALA A 128 9.52 23.11 5.69
CA ALA A 128 10.10 21.78 5.77
C ALA A 128 11.53 21.82 6.33
N LEU A 129 12.38 22.75 5.88
CA LEU A 129 13.72 22.95 6.41
C LEU A 129 13.70 23.39 7.88
N SER A 130 12.76 24.26 8.26
CA SER A 130 12.61 24.71 9.65
C SER A 130 12.27 23.53 10.57
N PHE A 131 11.36 22.65 10.15
CA PHE A 131 11.02 21.46 10.92
C PHE A 131 12.16 20.43 10.93
N ALA A 132 12.76 20.16 9.78
CA ALA A 132 13.87 19.20 9.69
C ALA A 132 15.09 19.65 10.51
N LYS A 133 15.37 20.96 10.57
CA LYS A 133 16.41 21.53 11.43
C LYS A 133 16.12 21.34 12.92
N ALA A 134 14.85 21.36 13.33
CA ALA A 134 14.45 21.10 14.71
C ALA A 134 14.59 19.62 15.09
N PHE A 135 14.43 18.72 14.11
CA PHE A 135 14.49 17.27 14.30
C PHE A 135 15.44 16.57 13.31
N PRO A 136 16.75 16.91 13.32
CA PRO A 136 17.70 16.42 12.32
C PRO A 136 18.04 14.93 12.48
N HIS A 137 17.63 14.32 13.59
CA HIS A 137 17.84 12.91 13.93
C HIS A 137 16.75 11.98 13.39
N LEU A 138 15.71 12.51 12.75
CA LEU A 138 14.69 11.69 12.11
C LEU A 138 15.29 10.84 10.99
N ASP A 139 14.84 9.60 10.91
CA ASP A 139 15.35 8.62 9.96
C ASP A 139 15.04 9.01 8.52
N TYR A 140 13.86 9.61 8.29
CA TYR A 140 13.44 10.14 7.00
C TYR A 140 12.28 11.15 7.13
N PHE A 141 12.12 11.95 6.08
CA PHE A 141 11.00 12.84 5.83
C PHE A 141 10.26 12.35 4.58
N GLU A 142 9.04 11.88 4.74
CA GLU A 142 8.25 11.39 3.62
C GLU A 142 7.51 12.54 2.95
N GLU A 143 7.80 12.71 1.66
CA GLU A 143 7.12 13.64 0.77
C GLU A 143 7.06 15.08 1.33
N PRO A 144 8.25 15.68 1.62
CA PRO A 144 8.34 16.89 2.43
C PRO A 144 7.74 18.12 1.77
N LEU A 145 7.83 18.23 0.44
CA LEU A 145 7.52 19.47 -0.26
C LEU A 145 6.33 19.33 -1.19
N LYS A 146 5.64 20.46 -1.39
CA LYS A 146 4.73 20.64 -2.52
C LYS A 146 5.45 20.37 -3.85
N GLU A 147 4.68 19.91 -4.83
CA GLU A 147 5.19 19.60 -6.18
C GLU A 147 5.97 20.76 -6.80
N GLY A 148 7.10 20.45 -7.42
CA GLY A 148 7.86 21.40 -8.25
C GLY A 148 8.60 22.51 -7.48
N ILE A 149 8.71 22.43 -6.16
CA ILE A 149 9.35 23.48 -5.34
C ILE A 149 10.60 22.95 -4.64
N GLY A 150 11.78 23.41 -5.06
CA GLY A 150 13.02 23.44 -4.26
C GLY A 150 13.54 22.11 -3.69
N ALA A 151 13.15 20.98 -4.27
CA ALA A 151 13.54 19.64 -3.78
C ALA A 151 15.06 19.44 -3.72
N GLU A 152 15.79 20.03 -4.67
CA GLU A 152 17.25 20.04 -4.75
C GLU A 152 17.93 20.69 -3.52
N HIS A 153 17.20 21.53 -2.79
CA HIS A 153 17.68 22.24 -1.59
C HIS A 153 17.29 21.55 -0.27
N PHE A 154 16.51 20.48 -0.31
CA PHE A 154 16.15 19.72 0.88
C PHE A 154 17.13 18.55 1.09
N HIS A 155 18.16 18.79 1.91
CA HIS A 155 19.31 17.86 2.07
C HIS A 155 19.12 16.73 3.08
N TYR A 156 17.96 16.65 3.73
CA TYR A 156 17.64 15.59 4.70
C TYR A 156 17.20 14.29 3.99
N PRO A 157 17.25 13.12 4.66
CA PRO A 157 16.83 11.86 4.06
C PRO A 157 15.35 11.86 3.70
N VAL A 158 15.02 11.59 2.43
CA VAL A 158 13.65 11.65 1.90
C VAL A 158 13.12 10.26 1.60
N ALA A 159 11.87 10.00 1.98
CA ALA A 159 11.09 8.89 1.44
C ALA A 159 10.09 9.40 0.40
N LEU A 160 9.97 8.72 -0.75
CA LEU A 160 8.98 9.06 -1.78
C LEU A 160 7.85 8.03 -1.82
N ASP A 161 6.61 8.50 -1.83
CA ASP A 161 5.35 7.78 -1.95
C ASP A 161 4.54 8.36 -3.11
N GLU A 162 3.90 9.52 -2.92
CA GLU A 162 3.06 10.14 -3.94
C GLU A 162 3.82 10.52 -5.21
N SER A 163 5.05 10.99 -5.09
CA SER A 163 5.93 11.35 -6.20
C SER A 163 6.28 10.17 -7.11
N LEU A 164 6.14 8.92 -6.64
CA LEU A 164 6.40 7.73 -7.48
C LEU A 164 5.40 7.55 -8.62
N ARG A 165 4.27 8.26 -8.57
CA ARG A 165 3.24 8.22 -9.62
C ARG A 165 3.45 9.29 -10.69
N GLU A 166 4.46 10.14 -10.53
CA GLU A 166 4.79 11.18 -11.50
C GLU A 166 5.67 10.65 -12.64
N LYS A 167 5.64 11.35 -13.76
CA LYS A 167 6.51 11.05 -14.91
C LYS A 167 7.99 11.29 -14.60
N THR A 168 8.27 12.28 -13.75
CA THR A 168 9.63 12.70 -13.38
C THR A 168 9.69 12.81 -11.87
N LEU A 169 10.66 12.14 -11.25
CA LEU A 169 10.84 12.24 -9.81
C LEU A 169 11.42 13.62 -9.42
N PRO A 170 11.01 14.17 -8.27
CA PRO A 170 11.60 15.39 -7.74
C PRO A 170 13.11 15.20 -7.45
N PRO A 171 13.94 16.21 -7.73
CA PRO A 171 15.41 16.10 -7.68
C PRO A 171 15.98 16.19 -6.27
N TYR A 172 15.41 15.47 -5.30
CA TYR A 172 15.95 15.42 -3.94
C TYR A 172 17.38 14.83 -3.95
N PRO A 173 18.36 15.48 -3.29
CA PRO A 173 19.74 15.01 -3.28
C PRO A 173 19.91 13.71 -2.48
N ASN A 174 19.10 13.50 -1.43
CA ASN A 174 19.17 12.36 -0.51
C ASN A 174 17.85 11.57 -0.48
N ILE A 175 17.49 10.95 -1.59
CA ILE A 175 16.41 9.96 -1.60
C ILE A 175 16.90 8.69 -0.88
N LYS A 176 16.35 8.45 0.30
CA LYS A 176 16.70 7.30 1.14
C LYS A 176 15.91 6.06 0.77
N MET A 177 14.60 6.20 0.53
CA MET A 177 13.75 5.06 0.23
C MET A 177 12.53 5.39 -0.63
N TYR A 178 12.03 4.39 -1.34
CA TYR A 178 10.75 4.42 -2.03
C TYR A 178 9.68 3.66 -1.22
N VAL A 179 8.49 4.24 -1.08
CA VAL A 179 7.30 3.65 -0.47
C VAL A 179 6.41 3.15 -1.60
N ILE A 180 6.62 1.91 -2.02
CA ILE A 180 5.91 1.34 -3.17
C ILE A 180 4.57 0.78 -2.71
N LYS A 181 3.50 1.29 -3.30
CA LYS A 181 2.13 0.79 -3.13
C LYS A 181 1.67 0.10 -4.41
N PRO A 182 1.72 -1.25 -4.50
CA PRO A 182 1.39 -1.97 -5.74
C PRO A 182 0.01 -1.64 -6.30
N THR A 183 -0.98 -1.40 -5.45
CA THR A 183 -2.33 -1.00 -5.87
C THR A 183 -2.37 0.34 -6.62
N LEU A 184 -1.45 1.26 -6.34
CA LEU A 184 -1.39 2.58 -7.00
C LEU A 184 -0.39 2.63 -8.16
N LEU A 185 0.61 1.75 -8.15
CA LEU A 185 1.72 1.75 -9.13
C LEU A 185 1.61 0.62 -10.16
N GLY A 186 0.80 -0.41 -9.87
CA GLY A 186 0.59 -1.56 -10.72
C GLY A 186 1.67 -2.63 -10.59
N TYR A 187 1.61 -3.57 -11.52
CA TYR A 187 2.59 -4.63 -11.67
C TYR A 187 2.93 -4.84 -13.16
N PRO A 188 4.21 -5.06 -13.54
CA PRO A 188 5.41 -5.13 -12.70
C PRO A 188 5.66 -3.84 -11.91
N LEU A 189 6.33 -3.95 -10.76
CA LEU A 189 6.66 -2.79 -9.94
C LEU A 189 7.53 -1.80 -10.74
N PRO A 190 7.44 -0.49 -10.47
CA PRO A 190 8.25 0.50 -11.17
C PRO A 190 9.74 0.25 -10.92
N SER A 191 10.56 0.65 -11.90
CA SER A 191 12.01 0.57 -11.76
C SER A 191 12.49 1.56 -10.71
N ILE A 192 13.15 1.05 -9.68
CA ILE A 192 13.76 1.85 -8.62
C ILE A 192 15.20 2.22 -8.99
N ARG A 193 15.65 3.41 -8.58
CA ARG A 193 17.06 3.80 -8.69
C ARG A 193 17.94 2.79 -7.94
N LYS A 194 18.94 2.23 -8.62
CA LYS A 194 19.90 1.30 -8.01
C LYS A 194 20.60 1.97 -6.82
N GLY A 195 20.65 1.27 -5.69
CA GLY A 195 21.27 1.75 -4.45
C GLY A 195 20.34 2.59 -3.56
N VAL A 196 19.07 2.76 -3.95
CA VAL A 196 18.03 3.33 -3.09
C VAL A 196 17.15 2.20 -2.60
N ASP A 197 16.89 2.15 -1.29
CA ASP A 197 16.04 1.13 -0.70
C ASP A 197 14.57 1.34 -1.06
N PHE A 198 13.74 0.33 -0.84
CA PHE A 198 12.29 0.50 -0.89
C PHE A 198 11.59 -0.42 0.11
N ILE A 199 10.41 0.01 0.52
CA ILE A 199 9.45 -0.82 1.26
C ILE A 199 8.19 -1.00 0.43
N LEU A 200 7.46 -2.07 0.72
CA LEU A 200 6.09 -2.21 0.25
C LEU A 200 5.13 -1.65 1.31
N SER A 201 4.10 -0.96 0.83
CA SER A 201 3.05 -0.38 1.65
C SER A 201 1.69 -0.72 1.08
N SER A 202 0.72 -0.81 1.98
CA SER A 202 -0.69 -0.90 1.66
C SER A 202 -1.24 0.45 1.19
N SER A 203 -2.36 0.38 0.45
CA SER A 203 -3.29 1.46 0.15
C SER A 203 -4.66 1.18 0.79
N TYR A 204 -4.63 0.64 2.01
CA TYR A 204 -5.82 0.21 2.75
C TYR A 204 -6.60 -0.88 2.00
N GLU A 205 -5.89 -1.91 1.52
CA GLU A 205 -6.48 -3.17 1.05
C GLU A 205 -7.11 -3.97 2.20
N SER A 206 -7.89 -4.99 1.84
CA SER A 206 -8.40 -6.00 2.77
C SER A 206 -7.29 -6.92 3.31
N GLU A 207 -7.68 -7.88 4.14
CA GLU A 207 -6.81 -8.92 4.68
C GLU A 207 -6.06 -9.69 3.57
N LEU A 208 -6.74 -9.92 2.44
CA LEU A 208 -6.16 -10.64 1.30
C LEU A 208 -5.09 -9.78 0.60
N GLY A 209 -5.39 -8.52 0.29
CA GLY A 209 -4.46 -7.63 -0.40
C GLY A 209 -3.21 -7.33 0.41
N ILE A 210 -3.33 -7.11 1.73
CA ILE A 210 -2.13 -6.97 2.58
C ILE A 210 -1.29 -8.25 2.60
N TYR A 211 -1.93 -9.43 2.57
CA TYR A 211 -1.22 -10.71 2.49
C TYR A 211 -0.52 -10.88 1.13
N GLN A 212 -1.15 -10.48 0.03
CA GLN A 212 -0.54 -10.51 -1.31
C GLN A 212 0.69 -9.61 -1.41
N ILE A 213 0.63 -8.41 -0.83
CA ILE A 213 1.78 -7.50 -0.80
C ILE A 213 2.91 -8.11 0.06
N ALA A 214 2.58 -8.74 1.19
CA ALA A 214 3.57 -9.44 2.01
C ALA A 214 4.19 -10.65 1.26
N LYS A 215 3.40 -11.41 0.51
CA LYS A 215 3.91 -12.50 -0.36
C LYS A 215 4.84 -11.96 -1.43
N LEU A 216 4.53 -10.79 -2.02
CA LEU A 216 5.42 -10.14 -2.98
C LEU A 216 6.76 -9.79 -2.33
N ALA A 217 6.77 -9.24 -1.12
CA ALA A 217 8.01 -8.98 -0.37
C ALA A 217 8.87 -10.24 -0.24
N TYR A 218 8.24 -11.37 0.13
CA TYR A 218 8.92 -12.65 0.30
C TYR A 218 9.46 -13.21 -1.04
N ARG A 219 8.66 -13.12 -2.12
CA ARG A 219 9.07 -13.52 -3.48
C ARG A 219 10.27 -12.72 -3.98
N LEU A 220 10.29 -11.42 -3.69
CA LEU A 220 11.38 -10.52 -4.01
C LEU A 220 12.59 -10.66 -3.06
N LYS A 221 12.48 -11.49 -2.02
CA LYS A 221 13.49 -11.67 -0.97
C LYS A 221 13.92 -10.34 -0.36
N LEU A 222 12.95 -9.44 -0.15
CA LEU A 222 13.25 -8.16 0.48
C LEU A 222 13.78 -8.38 1.89
N PRO A 223 14.69 -7.51 2.38
CA PRO A 223 15.09 -7.52 3.77
C PRO A 223 13.88 -7.41 4.69
N LEU A 224 13.98 -7.98 5.90
CA LEU A 224 12.93 -7.92 6.93
C LEU A 224 12.87 -6.53 7.60
N LEU A 225 12.80 -5.48 6.80
CA LEU A 225 12.49 -4.13 7.27
C LEU A 225 10.97 -4.02 7.54
N PRO A 226 10.55 -3.24 8.55
CA PRO A 226 9.14 -3.01 8.80
C PRO A 226 8.41 -2.42 7.59
N MET A 227 7.43 -3.17 7.06
CA MET A 227 6.62 -2.81 5.88
C MET A 227 5.41 -1.93 6.26
N GLY A 228 4.89 -1.15 5.31
CA GLY A 228 3.72 -0.29 5.48
C GLY A 228 2.38 -1.04 5.43
N LEU A 229 2.27 -2.20 6.08
CA LEU A 229 1.12 -3.12 5.97
C LEU A 229 0.23 -3.15 7.22
N GLY A 230 0.53 -2.33 8.24
CA GLY A 230 -0.19 -2.32 9.51
C GLY A 230 -1.56 -1.63 9.48
N THR A 231 -2.36 -1.78 8.42
CA THR A 231 -3.65 -1.06 8.24
C THR A 231 -4.89 -1.85 8.66
N CYS A 232 -4.77 -3.14 8.98
CA CYS A 232 -5.92 -4.00 9.27
C CYS A 232 -6.81 -3.49 10.42
N HIS A 233 -6.23 -2.82 11.42
CA HIS A 233 -6.95 -2.24 12.56
C HIS A 233 -7.87 -1.05 12.22
N LEU A 234 -7.85 -0.57 10.97
CA LEU A 234 -8.70 0.54 10.50
C LEU A 234 -10.07 0.07 10.00
N PHE A 235 -10.28 -1.25 9.88
CA PHE A 235 -11.56 -1.83 9.48
C PHE A 235 -12.33 -2.31 10.70
N GLU A 236 -13.66 -2.21 10.66
CA GLU A 236 -14.53 -2.56 11.79
C GLU A 236 -15.03 -4.02 11.76
N ASP A 237 -14.90 -4.69 10.62
CA ASP A 237 -15.26 -6.08 10.41
C ASP A 237 -14.14 -6.86 9.72
N SER A 238 -14.42 -8.01 9.12
CA SER A 238 -13.48 -8.80 8.30
C SER A 238 -14.19 -9.54 7.17
N LEU A 239 -13.55 -9.64 6.01
CA LEU A 239 -14.04 -10.44 4.88
C LEU A 239 -13.85 -11.94 5.09
N PHE A 240 -12.96 -12.36 5.98
CA PHE A 240 -12.59 -13.75 6.21
C PHE A 240 -12.95 -14.21 7.63
N GLU A 241 -13.16 -15.50 7.82
CA GLU A 241 -13.45 -16.09 9.15
C GLU A 241 -12.30 -15.90 10.14
N GLU A 242 -11.06 -15.97 9.66
CA GLU A 242 -9.84 -15.70 10.42
C GLU A 242 -9.23 -14.37 9.97
N GLU A 243 -8.64 -13.62 10.90
CA GLU A 243 -8.13 -12.26 10.68
C GLU A 243 -6.60 -12.19 10.85
N PRO A 244 -5.92 -11.35 10.06
CA PRO A 244 -4.54 -10.98 10.34
C PRO A 244 -4.43 -10.26 11.67
N MET A 245 -3.38 -10.56 12.44
CA MET A 245 -3.15 -9.94 13.73
C MET A 245 -1.75 -9.34 13.82
N ILE A 246 -1.65 -8.15 14.38
CA ILE A 246 -0.36 -7.53 14.68
C ILE A 246 0.03 -7.91 16.10
N LYS A 247 1.19 -8.55 16.26
CA LYS A 247 1.75 -8.93 17.57
C LYS A 247 3.25 -8.71 17.55
N ASN A 248 3.79 -8.02 18.56
CA ASN A 248 5.22 -7.74 18.69
C ASN A 248 5.84 -7.13 17.41
N GLY A 249 5.17 -6.15 16.79
CA GLY A 249 5.63 -5.49 15.57
C GLY A 249 5.58 -6.35 14.30
N HIS A 250 4.95 -7.52 14.34
CA HIS A 250 4.82 -8.42 13.20
C HIS A 250 3.35 -8.65 12.85
N LEU A 251 3.06 -8.66 11.54
CA LEU A 251 1.76 -9.02 11.01
C LEU A 251 1.72 -10.54 10.76
N HIS A 252 0.88 -11.23 11.51
CA HIS A 252 0.59 -12.65 11.37
C HIS A 252 -0.65 -12.85 10.50
N PHE A 253 -0.64 -13.91 9.68
CA PHE A 253 -1.71 -14.20 8.74
C PHE A 253 -2.52 -15.44 9.15
N PRO A 254 -3.81 -15.51 8.75
CA PRO A 254 -4.63 -16.69 8.88
C PRO A 254 -3.97 -17.96 8.34
N GLN A 255 -4.19 -19.09 9.01
CA GLN A 255 -3.78 -20.40 8.51
C GLN A 255 -4.80 -20.96 7.51
N LYS A 256 -6.07 -20.53 7.64
CA LYS A 256 -7.14 -20.90 6.73
C LYS A 256 -7.86 -19.66 6.21
N TRP A 257 -7.91 -19.53 4.90
CA TRP A 257 -8.60 -18.45 4.22
C TRP A 257 -10.00 -18.90 3.81
N LYS A 258 -11.01 -18.53 4.61
CA LYS A 258 -12.42 -18.82 4.33
C LYS A 258 -13.21 -17.53 4.23
N LEU A 259 -13.63 -17.19 3.01
CA LEU A 259 -14.37 -15.98 2.69
C LEU A 259 -15.80 -16.06 3.25
N LYS A 260 -16.22 -15.02 3.98
CA LYS A 260 -17.58 -14.86 4.48
C LYS A 260 -18.51 -14.45 3.34
N LYS A 261 -19.40 -15.36 2.91
CA LYS A 261 -20.25 -15.15 1.73
C LYS A 261 -21.23 -13.98 1.87
N ASP A 262 -21.62 -13.65 3.09
CA ASP A 262 -22.47 -12.50 3.43
C ASP A 262 -21.72 -11.15 3.32
N LYS A 263 -20.39 -11.16 3.21
CA LYS A 263 -19.55 -9.96 3.09
C LYS A 263 -19.22 -9.58 1.65
N VAL A 264 -19.62 -10.40 0.68
CA VAL A 264 -19.29 -10.20 -0.73
C VAL A 264 -20.48 -10.49 -1.63
N GLN A 265 -20.49 -9.92 -2.84
CA GLN A 265 -21.44 -10.22 -3.89
C GLN A 265 -20.69 -10.66 -5.15
N VAL A 266 -21.25 -11.59 -5.93
CA VAL A 266 -20.64 -11.97 -7.22
C VAL A 266 -20.91 -10.84 -8.21
N ALA A 267 -19.86 -10.17 -8.66
CA ALA A 267 -19.94 -9.09 -9.63
C ALA A 267 -19.83 -9.60 -11.08
N HIS A 268 -19.04 -10.66 -11.29
CA HIS A 268 -18.87 -11.32 -12.60
C HIS A 268 -18.38 -12.76 -12.42
N ASP A 269 -18.77 -13.66 -13.30
CA ASP A 269 -18.28 -15.05 -13.31
C ASP A 269 -18.14 -15.54 -14.76
N GLU A 270 -16.99 -16.15 -15.08
CA GLU A 270 -16.69 -16.57 -16.44
C GLU A 270 -15.70 -17.74 -16.51
N CYS A 271 -15.70 -18.42 -17.65
CA CYS A 271 -14.67 -19.37 -18.05
C CYS A 271 -13.72 -18.68 -19.03
N ILE A 272 -12.44 -18.66 -18.67
CA ILE A 272 -11.29 -18.12 -19.43
C ILE A 272 -10.45 -19.26 -20.01
#